data_AF-A0A1Q3C2L5-F1
#
_entry.id   AF-A0A1Q3C2L5-F1
#
_cell.length_a   1.000
_cell.length_b   1.000
_cell.length_c   1.000
_cell.angle_alpha   90.00
_cell.angle_beta   90.00
_cell.angle_gamma   90.00
#
_symmetry.space_group_name_H-M   'P 1'
#
loop_
_entity.id
_entity.type
_entity.pdbx_description
1 polymer ?
#
loop_
_entity_poly.entity_id
_entity_poly.type
_entity_poly.pdbx_seq_one_letter_code
_entity_poly.pdbx_strand_id
1 'polypeptide(L)'
;RAGDTRWSSHLNSITSLMRMFHATVVVLDNISADGSNFTQHSQLQELNSRFDENMVELLILSSALGPKDSFKSFSVDKICSLVSKFYPEDFTEQEQIRLSYELQHYAVDIFQHPNFGSIFTLSELCQRLAKTGKTVIYPLVDRLIHLVLTLPVSTATTERAFSAMNNIKNKLHSKMEDDYLRSSLVLYIEREIIEKITTEAIIDDFCTIKVRRV
;
A
#
# COMPACT_ATOMS: atom_id res chain seq x y z
N ARG A 1 18.82 -0.57 -28.71
CA ARG A 1 18.70 -0.99 -27.29
C ARG A 1 17.58 -0.17 -26.67
N ALA A 2 16.36 -0.72 -26.67
CA ALA A 2 15.26 -0.22 -25.84
C ALA A 2 15.72 -0.35 -24.37
N GLY A 3 15.65 0.66 -23.52
CA GLY A 3 14.51 1.53 -23.30
C GLY A 3 13.86 1.07 -22.01
N ASP A 4 14.62 1.11 -20.90
CA ASP A 4 14.07 0.96 -19.55
C ASP A 4 13.13 2.15 -19.33
N THR A 5 11.87 1.96 -19.73
CA THR A 5 10.83 2.97 -19.57
C THR A 5 10.70 3.26 -18.08
N ARG A 6 10.70 4.55 -17.71
CA ARG A 6 10.44 5.15 -16.38
C ARG A 6 9.39 4.43 -15.50
N TRP A 7 8.48 3.69 -16.14
CA TRP A 7 7.51 2.79 -15.51
C TRP A 7 8.13 1.60 -14.77
N SER A 8 9.25 1.03 -15.23
CA SER A 8 9.89 -0.13 -14.61
C SER A 8 10.41 0.20 -13.21
N SER A 9 10.95 1.39 -12.98
CA SER A 9 11.42 1.81 -11.65
C SER A 9 10.26 2.06 -10.68
N HIS A 10 9.18 2.73 -11.13
CA HIS A 10 7.97 2.90 -10.30
C HIS A 10 7.31 1.56 -10.00
N LEU A 11 7.23 0.66 -10.98
CA LEU A 11 6.69 -0.67 -10.81
C LEU A 11 7.59 -1.51 -9.91
N ASN A 12 8.92 -1.33 -9.95
CA ASN A 12 9.86 -1.96 -9.02
C ASN A 12 9.72 -1.43 -7.59
N SER A 13 9.55 -0.12 -7.39
CA SER A 13 9.30 0.47 -6.07
C SER A 13 7.96 0.04 -5.51
N ILE A 14 6.89 0.05 -6.31
CA ILE A 14 5.57 -0.47 -5.93
C ILE A 14 5.64 -1.98 -5.67
N THR A 15 6.34 -2.75 -6.50
CA THR A 15 6.53 -4.19 -6.31
C THR A 15 7.35 -4.47 -5.06
N SER A 16 8.37 -3.67 -4.76
CA SER A 16 9.17 -3.78 -3.54
C SER A 16 8.34 -3.44 -2.31
N LEU A 17 7.46 -2.42 -2.40
CA LEU A 17 6.54 -2.05 -1.33
C LEU A 17 5.47 -3.12 -1.10
N MET A 18 4.89 -3.68 -2.17
CA MET A 18 3.96 -4.80 -2.12
C MET A 18 4.62 -6.07 -1.60
N ARG A 19 5.90 -6.29 -1.92
CA ARG A 19 6.72 -7.38 -1.34
C ARG A 19 7.01 -7.16 0.13
N MET A 20 7.29 -5.92 0.56
CA MET A 20 7.45 -5.59 1.98
C MET A 20 6.13 -5.78 2.72
N PHE A 21 5.00 -5.28 2.19
CA PHE A 21 3.68 -5.50 2.77
C PHE A 21 3.35 -7.00 2.85
N HIS A 22 3.59 -7.75 1.77
CA HIS A 22 3.44 -9.20 1.79
C HIS A 22 4.36 -9.87 2.81
N ALA A 23 5.62 -9.44 2.93
CA ALA A 23 6.55 -9.96 3.92
C ALA A 23 6.09 -9.62 5.36
N THR A 24 5.58 -8.42 5.60
CA THR A 24 5.01 -8.00 6.89
C THR A 24 3.76 -8.81 7.21
N VAL A 25 2.85 -8.99 6.26
CA VAL A 25 1.64 -9.82 6.39
C VAL A 25 2.01 -11.29 6.66
N VAL A 26 2.98 -11.84 5.93
CA VAL A 26 3.53 -13.19 6.13
C VAL A 26 4.10 -13.36 7.54
N VAL A 27 4.84 -12.35 8.02
CA VAL A 27 5.39 -12.33 9.38
C VAL A 27 4.27 -12.28 10.41
N LEU A 28 3.26 -11.42 10.23
CA LEU A 28 2.09 -11.29 11.12
C LEU A 28 1.21 -12.55 11.14
N ASP A 29 1.01 -13.21 10.00
CA ASP A 29 0.31 -14.49 9.94
C ASP A 29 1.05 -15.57 10.72
N ASN A 30 2.38 -15.65 10.56
CA ASN A 30 3.22 -16.58 11.30
C ASN A 30 3.19 -16.30 12.81
N ILE A 31 3.09 -15.03 13.20
CA ILE A 31 2.94 -14.59 14.60
C ILE A 31 1.57 -15.00 15.17
N SER A 32 0.51 -14.93 14.37
CA SER A 32 -0.85 -15.29 14.80
C SER A 32 -1.06 -16.81 14.90
N ALA A 33 -0.28 -17.59 14.15
CA ALA A 33 -0.42 -19.03 14.03
C ALA A 33 0.53 -19.83 14.95
N ASP A 34 1.74 -19.32 15.24
CA ASP A 34 2.70 -19.99 16.12
C ASP A 34 2.94 -19.18 17.39
N GLY A 35 2.70 -19.80 18.55
CA GLY A 35 3.11 -19.26 19.84
C GLY A 35 4.62 -19.04 19.91
N SER A 36 5.02 -17.77 19.85
CA SER A 36 6.30 -17.17 20.30
C SER A 36 7.62 -17.86 19.90
N ASN A 37 8.24 -17.40 18.81
CA ASN A 37 9.70 -17.48 18.62
C ASN A 37 10.40 -16.13 18.90
N PHE A 38 11.61 -16.16 19.45
CA PHE A 38 12.37 -14.98 19.92
C PHE A 38 12.60 -13.90 18.84
N THR A 39 12.81 -14.30 17.58
CA THR A 39 12.95 -13.42 16.41
C THR A 39 11.63 -12.78 15.95
N GLN A 40 10.49 -13.40 16.25
CA GLN A 40 9.16 -12.83 15.94
C GLN A 40 8.79 -11.73 16.94
N HIS A 41 9.19 -11.89 18.20
CA HIS A 41 8.93 -10.89 19.23
C HIS A 41 9.69 -9.57 18.95
N SER A 42 10.92 -9.64 18.47
CA SER A 42 11.69 -8.43 18.12
C SER A 42 11.12 -7.68 16.92
N GLN A 43 10.62 -8.40 15.90
CA GLN A 43 9.96 -7.79 14.74
C GLN A 43 8.61 -7.15 15.11
N LEU A 44 7.80 -7.80 15.95
CA LEU A 44 6.59 -7.21 16.50
C LEU A 44 6.88 -5.99 17.37
N GLN A 45 7.92 -6.05 18.19
CA GLN A 45 8.30 -4.96 19.07
C GLN A 45 8.83 -3.76 18.26
N GLU A 46 9.54 -4.01 17.17
CA GLU A 46 9.95 -2.96 16.23
C GLU A 46 8.74 -2.36 15.49
N LEU A 47 7.78 -3.19 15.04
CA LEU A 47 6.50 -2.71 14.47
C LEU A 47 5.71 -1.88 15.49
N ASN A 48 5.51 -2.37 16.72
CA ASN A 48 4.83 -1.65 17.80
C ASN A 48 5.57 -0.38 18.23
N SER A 49 6.88 -0.28 17.98
CA SER A 49 7.65 0.95 18.26
C SER A 49 7.53 2.01 17.15
N ARG A 50 7.18 1.58 15.93
CA ARG A 50 7.11 2.44 14.74
C ARG A 50 5.67 2.80 14.34
N PHE A 51 4.71 1.94 14.67
CA PHE A 51 3.32 2.06 14.26
C PHE A 51 2.40 2.13 15.48
N ASP A 52 1.41 3.01 15.41
CA ASP A 52 0.33 3.08 16.40
C ASP A 52 -0.44 1.74 16.48
N GLU A 53 -1.01 1.42 17.63
CA GLU A 53 -1.70 0.14 17.89
C GLU A 53 -2.77 -0.16 16.83
N ASN A 54 -3.47 0.89 16.38
CA ASN A 54 -4.46 0.83 15.31
C ASN A 54 -3.89 0.35 13.98
N MET A 55 -2.68 0.77 13.61
CA MET A 55 -2.07 0.34 12.34
C MET A 55 -1.58 -1.11 12.42
N VAL A 56 -1.10 -1.55 13.58
CA VAL A 56 -0.72 -2.95 13.78
C VAL A 56 -1.94 -3.86 13.67
N GLU A 57 -3.05 -3.47 14.29
CA GLU A 57 -4.32 -4.20 14.18
C GLU A 57 -4.84 -4.24 12.74
N LEU A 58 -4.79 -3.11 12.03
CA LEU A 58 -5.14 -3.02 10.61
C LEU A 58 -4.33 -4.02 9.76
N LEU A 59 -3.01 -4.12 10.00
CA LEU A 59 -2.13 -5.05 9.28
C LEU A 59 -2.47 -6.51 9.60
N ILE A 60 -2.76 -6.82 10.86
CA ILE A 60 -3.17 -8.16 11.29
C ILE A 60 -4.50 -8.56 10.63
N LEU A 61 -5.50 -7.67 10.61
CA LEU A 61 -6.78 -7.97 9.97
C LEU A 61 -6.65 -8.06 8.45
N SER A 62 -5.76 -7.26 7.84
CA SER A 62 -5.45 -7.32 6.41
C SER A 62 -4.82 -8.65 5.98
N SER A 63 -4.17 -9.38 6.90
CA SER A 63 -3.59 -10.68 6.60
C SER A 63 -4.64 -11.73 6.23
N ALA A 64 -5.88 -11.57 6.71
CA ALA A 64 -6.99 -12.44 6.37
C ALA A 64 -7.37 -12.40 4.87
N LEU A 65 -6.97 -11.37 4.12
CA LEU A 65 -7.16 -11.31 2.66
C LEU A 65 -6.05 -12.02 1.88
N GLY A 66 -4.96 -12.40 2.55
CA GLY A 66 -3.76 -12.96 1.93
C GLY A 66 -4.03 -14.33 1.27
N PRO A 67 -3.54 -14.56 0.04
CA PRO A 67 -3.67 -15.86 -0.64
C PRO A 67 -2.66 -16.91 -0.14
N LYS A 68 -1.77 -16.54 0.78
CA LYS A 68 -0.70 -17.38 1.32
C LYS A 68 -1.26 -18.69 1.89
N ASP A 69 -0.48 -19.77 1.74
CA ASP A 69 -0.79 -21.09 2.26
C ASP A 69 -2.19 -21.59 1.84
N SER A 70 -2.59 -21.28 0.60
CA SER A 70 -3.93 -21.57 0.06
C SER A 70 -5.06 -20.90 0.85
N PHE A 71 -4.90 -19.61 1.14
CA PHE A 71 -5.87 -18.79 1.89
C PHE A 71 -6.14 -19.30 3.32
N LYS A 72 -5.15 -19.91 3.98
CA LYS A 72 -5.31 -20.50 5.33
C LYS A 72 -5.78 -19.49 6.39
N SER A 73 -5.32 -18.24 6.29
CA SER A 73 -5.69 -17.16 7.22
C SER A 73 -7.04 -16.51 6.91
N PHE A 74 -7.72 -16.93 5.82
CA PHE A 74 -8.96 -16.30 5.38
C PHE A 74 -10.08 -16.50 6.41
N SER A 75 -10.68 -15.38 6.79
CA SER A 75 -11.78 -15.35 7.75
C SER A 75 -12.71 -14.20 7.40
N VAL A 76 -13.95 -14.54 7.09
CA VAL A 76 -15.00 -13.56 6.79
C VAL A 76 -15.17 -12.59 7.96
N ASP A 77 -15.19 -13.09 9.20
CA ASP A 77 -15.39 -12.25 10.38
C ASP A 77 -14.26 -11.23 10.58
N LYS A 78 -12.99 -11.65 10.39
CA LYS A 78 -11.85 -10.74 10.47
C LYS A 78 -11.90 -9.67 9.38
N ILE A 79 -12.29 -10.06 8.16
CA ILE A 79 -12.39 -9.14 7.02
C ILE A 79 -13.56 -8.16 7.21
N CYS A 80 -14.70 -8.61 7.74
CA CYS A 80 -15.81 -7.72 8.07
C CYS A 80 -15.41 -6.74 9.18
N SER A 81 -14.69 -7.20 10.21
CA SER A 81 -14.16 -6.36 11.29
C SER A 81 -13.20 -5.28 10.76
N LEU A 82 -12.31 -5.66 9.82
CA LEU A 82 -11.42 -4.72 9.12
C LEU A 82 -12.20 -3.58 8.49
N VAL A 83 -13.24 -3.92 7.72
CA VAL A 83 -14.06 -2.92 7.02
C VAL A 83 -14.81 -2.03 8.00
N SER A 84 -15.49 -2.61 8.99
CA SER A 84 -16.27 -1.82 9.95
C SER A 84 -15.43 -0.87 10.78
N LYS A 85 -14.18 -1.25 11.09
CA LYS A 85 -13.31 -0.49 12.00
C LYS A 85 -12.43 0.53 11.29
N PHE A 86 -11.93 0.20 10.10
CA PHE A 86 -10.91 1.00 9.41
C PHE A 86 -11.38 1.63 8.10
N TYR A 87 -12.51 1.17 7.54
CA TYR A 87 -13.07 1.67 6.28
C TYR A 87 -14.55 2.05 6.37
N PRO A 88 -15.02 2.74 7.44
CA PRO A 88 -16.43 3.07 7.60
C PRO A 88 -16.96 4.04 6.53
N GLU A 89 -16.10 4.91 6.01
CA GLU A 89 -16.45 5.88 4.96
C GLU A 89 -16.40 5.29 3.55
N ASP A 90 -15.71 4.16 3.38
CA ASP A 90 -15.61 3.48 2.09
C ASP A 90 -16.78 2.52 1.86
N PHE A 91 -17.38 1.97 2.92
CA PHE A 91 -18.44 0.97 2.79
C PHE A 91 -19.70 1.39 3.53
N THR A 92 -20.80 1.51 2.80
CA THR A 92 -22.14 1.70 3.39
C THR A 92 -22.53 0.49 4.26
N GLU A 93 -23.46 0.69 5.20
CA GLU A 93 -23.97 -0.42 6.03
C GLU A 93 -24.53 -1.58 5.19
N GLN A 94 -25.20 -1.27 4.07
CA GLN A 94 -25.70 -2.27 3.12
C GLN A 94 -24.58 -3.03 2.42
N GLU A 95 -23.50 -2.33 2.02
CA GLU A 95 -22.34 -2.97 1.41
C GLU A 95 -21.57 -3.84 2.41
N GLN A 96 -21.49 -3.46 3.68
CA GLN A 96 -20.88 -4.29 4.72
C GLN A 96 -21.63 -5.62 4.91
N ILE A 97 -22.97 -5.56 4.93
CA ILE A 97 -23.80 -6.77 4.97
C ILE A 97 -23.57 -7.61 3.71
N ARG A 98 -23.60 -6.99 2.52
CA ARG A 98 -23.40 -7.68 1.25
C ARG A 98 -22.01 -8.29 1.11
N LEU A 99 -20.97 -7.61 1.60
CA LEU A 99 -19.59 -8.06 1.59
C LEU A 99 -19.45 -9.42 2.30
N SER A 100 -20.15 -9.62 3.42
CA SER A 100 -20.12 -10.91 4.13
C SER A 100 -20.58 -12.08 3.25
N TYR A 101 -21.66 -11.90 2.50
CA TYR A 101 -22.16 -12.89 1.54
C TYR A 101 -21.22 -13.02 0.35
N GLU A 102 -20.71 -11.91 -0.17
CA GLU A 102 -19.79 -11.90 -1.30
C GLU A 102 -18.50 -12.66 -0.98
N LEU A 103 -17.94 -12.48 0.22
CA LEU A 103 -16.75 -13.19 0.71
C LEU A 103 -16.96 -14.70 0.82
N GLN A 104 -18.15 -15.16 1.22
CA GLN A 104 -18.48 -16.59 1.27
C GLN A 104 -18.47 -17.21 -0.13
N HIS A 105 -19.10 -16.54 -1.10
CA HIS A 105 -19.10 -17.01 -2.49
C HIS A 105 -17.70 -16.92 -3.11
N TYR A 106 -16.97 -15.85 -2.82
CA TYR A 106 -15.59 -15.65 -3.24
C TYR A 106 -14.69 -16.81 -2.78
N ALA A 107 -14.80 -17.21 -1.51
CA ALA A 107 -13.99 -18.30 -0.96
C ALA A 107 -14.23 -19.62 -1.72
N VAL A 108 -15.49 -19.96 -1.99
CA VAL A 108 -15.82 -21.20 -2.72
C VAL A 108 -15.31 -21.17 -4.15
N ASP A 109 -15.57 -20.08 -4.87
CA ASP A 109 -15.20 -19.95 -6.28
C ASP A 109 -13.68 -19.86 -6.44
N ILE A 110 -13.00 -19.01 -5.68
CA ILE A 110 -11.57 -18.74 -5.87
C ILE A 110 -10.69 -19.86 -5.33
N PHE A 111 -11.01 -20.47 -4.17
CA PHE A 111 -10.10 -21.43 -3.54
C PHE A 111 -10.01 -22.75 -4.32
N GLN A 112 -11.05 -23.06 -5.10
CA GLN A 112 -11.11 -24.26 -5.94
C GLN A 112 -10.72 -23.97 -7.40
N HIS A 113 -10.52 -22.70 -7.77
CA HIS A 113 -10.29 -22.34 -9.15
C HIS A 113 -8.86 -22.69 -9.59
N PRO A 114 -8.66 -23.40 -10.73
CA PRO A 114 -7.35 -23.85 -11.20
C PRO A 114 -6.34 -22.70 -11.36
N ASN A 115 -6.83 -21.54 -11.78
CA ASN A 115 -6.01 -20.33 -11.94
C ASN A 115 -5.60 -19.67 -10.62
N PHE A 116 -5.88 -20.21 -9.42
CA PHE A 116 -5.56 -19.55 -8.14
C PHE A 116 -4.74 -20.40 -7.15
N GLY A 117 -4.45 -21.66 -7.46
CA GLY A 117 -3.77 -22.58 -6.52
C GLY A 117 -2.29 -22.30 -6.19
N SER A 118 -1.64 -21.33 -6.85
CA SER A 118 -0.22 -21.03 -6.65
C SER A 118 0.05 -19.55 -6.31
N ILE A 119 -0.97 -18.82 -5.87
CA ILE A 119 -0.84 -17.37 -5.63
C ILE A 119 -0.20 -17.15 -4.27
N PHE A 120 0.89 -16.39 -4.26
CA PHE A 120 1.55 -16.04 -3.00
C PHE A 120 1.23 -14.59 -2.59
N THR A 121 1.00 -13.67 -3.53
CA THR A 121 0.86 -12.24 -3.21
C THR A 121 -0.50 -11.67 -3.60
N LEU A 122 -0.95 -10.64 -2.88
CA LEU A 122 -2.16 -9.86 -3.21
C LEU A 122 -2.05 -9.20 -4.60
N SER A 123 -0.85 -8.81 -5.04
CA SER A 123 -0.64 -8.27 -6.39
C SER A 123 -0.99 -9.31 -7.48
N GLU A 124 -0.51 -10.54 -7.31
CA GLU A 124 -0.80 -11.63 -8.22
C GLU A 124 -2.27 -12.04 -8.15
N LEU A 125 -2.89 -11.96 -6.97
CA LEU A 125 -4.32 -12.13 -6.79
C LEU A 125 -5.12 -11.12 -7.62
N CYS A 126 -4.85 -9.82 -7.50
CA CYS A 126 -5.50 -8.77 -8.30
C CYS A 126 -5.36 -9.03 -9.80
N GLN A 127 -4.15 -9.37 -10.26
CA GLN A 127 -3.91 -9.65 -11.68
C GLN A 127 -4.73 -10.84 -12.18
N ARG A 128 -4.86 -11.90 -11.38
CA ARG A 128 -5.64 -13.09 -11.76
C ARG A 128 -7.14 -12.83 -11.68
N LEU A 129 -7.61 -12.06 -10.69
CA LEU A 129 -9.01 -11.61 -10.63
C LEU A 129 -9.38 -10.79 -11.87
N ALA A 130 -8.53 -9.85 -12.27
CA ALA A 130 -8.75 -9.03 -13.47
C ALA A 130 -8.79 -9.88 -14.75
N LYS A 131 -7.84 -10.82 -14.92
CA LYS A 131 -7.79 -11.71 -16.09
C LYS A 131 -8.98 -12.65 -16.21
N THR A 132 -9.54 -13.07 -15.08
CA THR A 132 -10.67 -14.01 -15.03
C THR A 132 -12.03 -13.32 -14.99
N GLY A 133 -12.06 -11.98 -15.03
CA GLY A 133 -13.29 -11.18 -14.95
C GLY A 133 -13.96 -11.23 -13.58
N LYS A 134 -13.28 -11.77 -12.56
CA LYS A 134 -13.81 -11.94 -11.21
C LYS A 134 -13.95 -10.62 -10.45
N THR A 135 -13.27 -9.56 -10.91
CA THR A 135 -13.45 -8.19 -10.39
C THR A 135 -14.87 -7.65 -10.61
N VAL A 136 -15.58 -8.12 -11.64
CA VAL A 136 -16.98 -7.74 -11.90
C VAL A 136 -17.95 -8.56 -11.06
N ILE A 137 -17.58 -9.81 -10.75
CA ILE A 137 -18.41 -10.74 -9.97
C ILE A 137 -18.31 -10.42 -8.47
N TYR A 138 -17.11 -10.05 -8.01
CA TYR A 138 -16.81 -9.72 -6.62
C TYR A 138 -16.28 -8.29 -6.46
N PRO A 139 -17.09 -7.26 -6.77
CA PRO A 139 -16.65 -5.87 -6.78
C PRO A 139 -16.30 -5.33 -5.38
N LEU A 140 -16.95 -5.80 -4.32
CA LEU A 140 -16.67 -5.35 -2.95
C LEU A 140 -15.35 -5.95 -2.44
N VAL A 141 -15.10 -7.23 -2.76
CA VAL A 141 -13.84 -7.90 -2.43
C VAL A 141 -12.68 -7.27 -3.21
N ASP A 142 -12.86 -7.00 -4.51
CA ASP A 142 -11.85 -6.35 -5.33
C ASP A 142 -11.52 -4.94 -4.81
N ARG A 143 -12.54 -4.14 -4.47
CA ARG A 143 -12.34 -2.82 -3.87
C ARG A 143 -11.57 -2.89 -2.56
N LEU A 144 -11.91 -3.83 -1.68
CA LEU A 144 -11.23 -4.00 -0.41
C LEU A 144 -9.75 -4.36 -0.58
N ILE A 145 -9.44 -5.29 -1.50
CA ILE A 145 -8.04 -5.65 -1.80
C ILE A 145 -7.27 -4.43 -2.29
N HIS A 146 -7.86 -3.60 -3.15
CA HIS A 146 -7.24 -2.35 -3.61
C HIS A 146 -7.00 -1.37 -2.47
N LEU A 147 -7.97 -1.17 -1.57
CA LEU A 147 -7.80 -0.31 -0.39
C LEU A 147 -6.62 -0.79 0.47
N VAL A 148 -6.57 -2.08 0.78
CA VAL A 148 -5.48 -2.69 1.57
C VAL A 148 -4.12 -2.55 0.88
N LEU A 149 -4.07 -2.66 -0.45
CA LEU A 149 -2.83 -2.47 -1.22
C LEU A 149 -2.38 -1.00 -1.30
N THR A 150 -3.30 -0.05 -1.22
CA THR A 150 -2.98 1.39 -1.22
C THR A 150 -2.56 1.95 0.14
N LEU A 151 -2.90 1.25 1.24
CA LEU A 151 -2.44 1.59 2.59
C LEU A 151 -0.92 1.70 2.72
N PRO A 152 -0.11 0.67 2.39
CA PRO A 152 1.35 0.77 2.53
C PRO A 152 1.96 1.85 1.66
N VAL A 153 1.37 2.15 0.49
CA VAL A 153 1.80 3.27 -0.37
C VAL A 153 1.59 4.59 0.35
N SER A 154 0.44 4.75 0.99
CA SER A 154 0.10 5.96 1.75
C SER A 154 0.97 6.12 2.99
N THR A 155 1.17 5.05 3.79
CA THR A 155 2.01 5.11 5.01
C THR A 155 3.49 5.32 4.68
N ALA A 156 4.03 4.65 3.66
CA ALA A 156 5.42 4.87 3.25
C ALA A 156 5.63 6.28 2.69
N THR A 157 4.63 6.87 2.04
CA THR A 157 4.70 8.25 1.53
C THR A 157 4.66 9.26 2.67
N THR A 158 3.77 9.08 3.65
CA THR A 158 3.69 9.97 4.82
C THR A 158 4.96 9.87 5.67
N GLU A 159 5.46 8.67 5.97
CA GLU A 159 6.73 8.48 6.69
C GLU A 159 7.92 9.10 5.96
N ARG A 160 8.00 8.93 4.63
CA ARG A 160 9.04 9.58 3.83
C ARG A 160 8.92 11.10 3.91
N ALA A 161 7.71 11.64 3.85
CA ALA A 161 7.47 13.07 4.00
C ALA A 161 7.87 13.58 5.39
N PHE A 162 7.54 12.87 6.46
CA PHE A 162 7.95 13.22 7.83
C PHE A 162 9.46 13.10 8.03
N SER A 163 10.10 12.07 7.48
CA SER A 163 11.55 11.89 7.50
C SER A 163 12.27 12.99 6.73
N ALA A 164 11.76 13.34 5.54
CA ALA A 164 12.23 14.48 4.75
C ALA A 164 12.10 15.80 5.52
N MET A 165 10.95 16.02 6.17
CA MET A 165 10.67 17.20 6.98
C MET A 165 11.66 17.32 8.13
N ASN A 166 11.92 16.22 8.82
CA ASN A 166 12.88 16.18 9.91
C ASN A 166 14.32 16.43 9.40
N ASN A 167 14.71 15.86 8.25
CA ASN A 167 16.02 16.09 7.65
C ASN A 167 16.21 17.56 7.23
N ILE A 168 15.21 18.16 6.57
CA ILE A 168 15.21 19.55 6.13
C ILE A 168 15.28 20.49 7.34
N LYS A 169 14.43 20.28 8.36
CA LYS A 169 14.43 21.09 9.59
C LYS A 169 15.74 20.98 10.37
N ASN A 170 16.30 19.77 10.50
CA ASN A 170 17.55 19.56 11.23
C ASN A 170 18.78 20.07 10.46
N LYS A 171 18.80 19.99 9.12
CA LYS A 171 19.88 20.58 8.31
C LYS A 171 19.86 22.11 8.29
N LEU A 172 18.67 22.71 8.25
CA LEU A 172 18.54 24.16 8.13
C LEU A 172 18.46 24.89 9.47
N HIS A 173 18.30 24.17 10.59
CA HIS A 173 18.32 24.73 11.96
C HIS A 173 17.41 25.98 12.13
N SER A 174 16.32 26.07 11.38
CA SER A 174 15.56 27.32 11.24
C SER A 174 14.05 27.13 11.39
N LYS A 175 13.39 28.14 11.96
CA LYS A 175 11.94 28.38 11.78
C LYS A 175 11.72 28.76 10.29
N MET A 176 11.54 27.76 9.43
CA MET A 176 11.18 27.97 8.02
C MET A 176 9.73 28.44 7.90
N GLU A 177 9.47 29.35 6.95
CA GLU A 177 8.13 29.74 6.51
C GLU A 177 7.45 28.56 5.77
N ASP A 178 6.15 28.36 6.01
CA ASP A 178 5.41 27.14 5.62
C ASP A 178 5.46 26.86 4.10
N ASP A 179 5.41 27.91 3.27
CA ASP A 179 5.44 27.77 1.80
C ASP A 179 6.79 27.27 1.27
N TYR A 180 7.89 27.72 1.88
CA TYR A 180 9.23 27.27 1.52
C TYR A 180 9.48 25.83 2.00
N LEU A 181 8.94 25.46 3.17
CA LEU A 181 8.99 24.09 3.68
C LEU A 181 8.20 23.14 2.79
N ARG A 182 6.99 23.53 2.38
CA ARG A 182 6.16 22.76 1.47
C ARG A 182 6.87 22.53 0.13
N SER A 183 7.44 23.57 -0.46
CA SER A 183 8.18 23.48 -1.72
C SER A 183 9.41 22.57 -1.61
N SER A 184 10.17 22.69 -0.52
CA SER A 184 11.36 21.85 -0.26
C SER A 184 11.01 20.39 0.00
N LEU A 185 9.88 20.12 0.67
CA LEU A 185 9.37 18.76 0.90
C LEU A 185 9.00 18.06 -0.40
N VAL A 186 8.28 18.76 -1.29
CA VAL A 186 7.93 18.24 -2.61
C VAL A 186 9.20 17.89 -3.40
N LEU A 187 10.20 18.78 -3.39
CA LEU A 187 11.48 18.53 -4.07
C LEU A 187 12.21 17.30 -3.52
N TYR A 188 12.14 17.06 -2.21
CA TYR A 188 12.83 15.95 -1.58
C TYR A 188 12.10 14.61 -1.77
N ILE A 189 10.76 14.60 -1.65
CA ILE A 189 9.94 13.40 -1.85
C ILE A 189 10.00 12.94 -3.31
N GLU A 190 9.93 13.88 -4.25
CA GLU A 190 9.95 13.64 -5.69
C GLU A 190 11.34 13.72 -6.31
N ARG A 191 12.40 13.61 -5.48
CA ARG A 191 13.78 13.78 -5.91
C ARG A 191 14.15 12.87 -7.09
N GLU A 192 13.65 11.63 -7.11
CA GLU A 192 13.89 10.68 -8.21
C GLU A 192 13.24 11.11 -9.54
N ILE A 193 12.19 11.93 -9.50
CA ILE A 193 11.56 12.53 -10.67
C ILE A 193 12.33 13.78 -11.09
N ILE A 194 12.76 14.59 -10.13
CA ILE A 194 13.49 15.85 -10.34
C ILE A 194 14.91 15.61 -10.87
N GLU A 195 15.58 14.56 -10.44
CA GLU A 195 16.90 14.17 -10.98
C GLU A 195 16.85 13.84 -12.48
N LYS A 196 15.66 13.64 -13.04
CA LYS A 196 15.42 13.41 -14.48
C LYS A 196 14.98 14.66 -15.23
N ILE A 197 14.77 15.78 -14.53
CA ILE A 197 14.45 17.09 -15.12
C ILE A 197 15.77 17.86 -15.22
N THR A 198 16.18 18.22 -16.43
CA THR A 198 17.41 18.98 -16.63
C THR A 198 17.18 20.46 -16.33
N THR A 199 18.22 21.13 -15.85
CA THR A 199 18.19 22.56 -15.54
C THR A 199 17.81 23.39 -16.77
N GLU A 200 18.22 22.94 -17.96
CA GLU A 200 17.87 23.58 -19.24
C GLU A 200 16.37 23.51 -19.52
N ALA A 201 15.70 22.39 -19.19
CA ALA A 201 14.25 22.25 -19.36
C ALA A 201 13.47 23.18 -18.41
N ILE A 202 13.98 23.38 -17.19
CA ILE A 202 13.39 24.32 -16.22
C ILE A 202 13.56 25.77 -16.71
N ILE A 203 14.75 26.10 -17.23
CA ILE A 203 15.05 27.44 -17.77
C ILE A 203 14.17 27.73 -18.99
N ASP A 204 14.03 26.77 -19.91
CA ASP A 204 13.19 26.90 -21.10
C ASP A 204 11.72 27.12 -20.73
N ASP A 205 11.18 26.30 -19.81
CA ASP A 205 9.80 26.43 -19.33
C ASP A 205 9.57 27.80 -18.65
N PHE A 206 10.51 28.25 -17.81
CA PHE A 206 10.44 29.57 -17.18
C PHE A 206 10.52 30.72 -18.19
N CYS A 207 11.31 30.56 -19.25
CA CYS A 207 11.37 31.48 -20.37
C CYS A 207 10.05 31.53 -21.14
N THR A 208 9.37 30.40 -21.36
CA THR A 208 8.05 30.39 -22.03
C THR A 208 6.95 31.07 -21.20
N ILE A 209 7.01 30.97 -19.87
CA ILE A 209 6.06 31.64 -18.95
C ILE A 209 6.23 33.17 -18.98
N LYS A 210 7.45 33.68 -19.20
CA LYS A 210 7.72 35.12 -19.28
C LYS A 210 7.28 35.81 -20.58
N VAL A 211 6.90 35.07 -21.63
CA VAL A 211 6.46 35.66 -22.91
C VAL A 211 5.03 36.24 -22.84
N ARG A 212 4.33 36.17 -21.70
CA ARG A 212 3.03 36.85 -21.50
C ARG A 212 3.14 38.06 -20.57
N ARG A 213 3.61 39.18 -21.13
CA ARG A 213 3.15 40.57 -20.87
C ARG A 213 3.86 41.52 -21.84
N VAL A 214 3.18 41.86 -22.93
CA VAL A 214 3.33 43.16 -23.62
C VAL A 214 2.15 44.01 -23.16
#